data_AF-A0A946GGC3-F1
#
_entry.id   AF-A0A946GGC3-F1
#
_cell.length_a   1.000
_cell.length_b   1.000
_cell.length_c   1.000
_cell.angle_alpha   90.00
_cell.angle_beta   90.00
_cell.angle_gamma   90.00
#
_symmetry.space_group_name_H-M   'P 1'
#
loop_
_entity.id
_entity.type
_entity.pdbx_description
1 polymer ?
#
loop_
_entity_poly.entity_id
_entity_poly.type
_entity_poly.pdbx_seq_one_letter_code
_entity_poly.pdbx_strand_id
1 'polypeptide(L)'
;ASFLPGADVTVAERIDTLGMHEIDLSGGAVLEKGCVYIVPLMESVALGKRVTGMANPKSSSGRLDVFTRLIADGAIEFDRLRPAYKGPLYAEISPRAFSIVVRQGTSLNQLRLRRGNPSTSDTAMRRLHEEIPLVDAPPGDENIAHGIAVTVDLEGAGADALIGYKARPHASLIDVDKVAHYDPAEFWEPLHAGRHGVLILNPGDFYILASKESVTVPPDHAAEMRAYDILVGEFRVHYAGFFDPGFGYAESGGKGSRAVLEVRSHEVPFVLEDGQVVGRLVYERLTEVPDKVYGTSIGSSYQRQALALAKQFKRPV
;
A
#
# COMPACT_ATOMS: atom_id res chain seq x y z
N ALA A 1 -3.96 11.20 -20.10
CA ALA A 1 -5.09 10.78 -19.24
C ALA A 1 -4.90 9.29 -18.90
N SER A 2 -5.45 8.82 -17.78
CA SER A 2 -5.47 7.38 -17.45
C SER A 2 -6.41 6.64 -18.41
N PHE A 3 -6.12 5.36 -18.71
CA PHE A 3 -6.97 4.53 -19.57
C PHE A 3 -6.90 3.05 -19.21
N LEU A 4 -7.97 2.32 -19.56
CA LEU A 4 -7.97 0.87 -19.71
C LEU A 4 -8.01 0.53 -21.20
N PRO A 5 -7.28 -0.50 -21.66
CA PRO A 5 -7.22 -0.81 -23.08
C PRO A 5 -8.58 -1.26 -23.64
N GLY A 6 -9.33 -2.06 -22.87
CA GLY A 6 -10.54 -2.74 -23.33
C GLY A 6 -10.24 -4.17 -23.81
N ALA A 7 -11.27 -5.00 -23.97
CA ALA A 7 -11.13 -6.45 -24.13
C ALA A 7 -10.28 -6.90 -25.34
N ASP A 8 -10.30 -6.13 -26.44
CA ASP A 8 -9.70 -6.51 -27.73
C ASP A 8 -8.58 -5.58 -28.21
N VAL A 9 -8.00 -4.79 -27.29
CA VAL A 9 -6.95 -3.82 -27.62
C VAL A 9 -5.72 -4.07 -26.73
N THR A 10 -4.54 -3.93 -27.32
CA THR A 10 -3.28 -3.95 -26.57
C THR A 10 -3.02 -2.60 -25.92
N VAL A 11 -2.22 -2.57 -24.86
CA VAL A 11 -1.80 -1.31 -24.24
C VAL A 11 -0.94 -0.50 -25.22
N ALA A 12 -0.10 -1.16 -26.03
CA ALA A 12 0.73 -0.51 -27.03
C ALA A 12 -0.11 0.27 -28.06
N GLU A 13 -1.17 -0.32 -28.63
CA GLU A 13 -2.06 0.37 -29.56
C GLU A 13 -2.75 1.60 -28.93
N ARG A 14 -3.05 1.55 -27.63
CA ARG A 14 -3.57 2.72 -26.90
C ARG A 14 -2.51 3.80 -26.67
N ILE A 15 -1.27 3.40 -26.38
CA ILE A 15 -0.16 4.35 -26.26
C ILE A 15 0.08 5.04 -27.61
N ASP A 16 0.02 4.32 -28.73
CA ASP A 16 0.22 4.93 -30.06
C ASP A 16 -0.86 5.96 -30.41
N THR A 17 -2.08 5.78 -29.88
CA THR A 17 -3.22 6.68 -30.16
C THR A 17 -3.37 7.83 -29.16
N LEU A 18 -2.97 7.63 -27.90
CA LEU A 18 -3.18 8.59 -26.80
C LEU A 18 -1.88 9.18 -26.23
N GLY A 19 -0.74 8.56 -26.54
CA GLY A 19 0.57 8.96 -26.07
C GLY A 19 0.96 10.31 -26.65
N MET A 20 1.51 11.17 -25.80
CA MET A 20 1.86 12.55 -26.17
C MET A 20 3.36 12.76 -26.29
N HIS A 21 4.15 12.08 -25.46
CA HIS A 21 5.59 12.27 -25.38
C HIS A 21 6.25 11.01 -24.81
N GLU A 22 7.37 10.61 -25.41
CA GLU A 22 8.21 9.51 -24.95
C GLU A 22 9.34 10.05 -24.07
N ILE A 23 9.62 9.37 -22.97
CA ILE A 23 10.64 9.76 -21.99
C ILE A 23 11.59 8.57 -21.81
N ASP A 24 12.88 8.80 -21.99
CA ASP A 24 13.91 7.80 -21.71
C ASP A 24 14.14 7.68 -20.20
N LEU A 25 14.07 6.43 -19.69
CA LEU A 25 14.30 6.10 -18.28
C LEU A 25 15.68 5.48 -18.03
N SER A 26 16.56 5.39 -19.04
CA SER A 26 17.87 4.73 -18.92
C SER A 26 18.79 5.42 -17.89
N GLY A 27 18.92 6.75 -17.97
CA GLY A 27 19.70 7.59 -17.04
C GLY A 27 18.89 8.12 -15.84
N GLY A 28 17.59 7.85 -15.82
CA GLY A 28 16.61 8.37 -14.89
C GLY A 28 15.92 9.65 -15.36
N ALA A 29 14.63 9.75 -15.09
CA ALA A 29 13.78 10.87 -15.50
C ALA A 29 12.88 11.33 -14.36
N VAL A 30 12.51 12.61 -14.42
CA VAL A 30 11.54 13.21 -13.51
C VAL A 30 10.13 12.87 -13.98
N LEU A 31 9.36 12.26 -13.09
CA LEU A 31 7.91 12.15 -13.21
C LEU A 31 7.29 13.22 -12.31
N GLU A 32 6.64 14.19 -12.93
CA GLU A 32 6.08 15.34 -12.26
C GLU A 32 4.78 15.02 -11.54
N LYS A 33 4.59 15.65 -10.38
CA LYS A 33 3.33 15.64 -9.64
C LYS A 33 2.18 16.10 -10.52
N GLY A 34 1.09 15.34 -10.50
CA GLY A 34 -0.12 15.65 -11.27
C GLY A 34 -0.14 15.06 -12.68
N CYS A 35 1.01 14.64 -13.21
CA CYS A 35 1.10 13.99 -14.52
C CYS A 35 0.80 12.48 -14.44
N VAL A 36 0.55 11.87 -15.60
CA VAL A 36 0.27 10.43 -15.76
C VAL A 36 1.24 9.88 -16.80
N TYR A 37 1.91 8.79 -16.45
CA TYR A 37 2.92 8.13 -17.26
C TYR A 37 2.55 6.67 -17.42
N ILE A 38 2.70 6.11 -18.62
CA ILE A 38 2.57 4.66 -18.87
C ILE A 38 3.96 4.12 -19.16
N VAL A 39 4.40 3.16 -18.36
CA VAL A 39 5.75 2.61 -18.43
C VAL A 39 5.66 1.11 -18.71
N PRO A 40 6.20 0.62 -19.84
CA PRO A 40 6.37 -0.82 -20.06
C PRO A 40 7.26 -1.41 -18.97
N LEU A 41 6.80 -2.49 -18.35
CA LEU A 41 7.57 -3.20 -17.33
C LEU A 41 8.57 -4.16 -17.99
N MET A 42 9.66 -4.44 -17.27
CA MET A 42 10.66 -5.42 -17.71
C MET A 42 10.09 -6.84 -17.67
N GLU A 43 9.19 -7.10 -16.73
CA GLU A 43 8.52 -8.38 -16.58
C GLU A 43 7.38 -8.56 -17.58
N SER A 44 7.24 -9.80 -18.06
CA SER A 44 6.06 -10.30 -18.76
C SER A 44 5.65 -11.61 -18.11
N VAL A 45 4.41 -12.04 -18.34
CA VAL A 45 3.90 -13.27 -17.72
C VAL A 45 3.27 -14.20 -18.75
N ALA A 46 3.27 -15.48 -18.43
CA ALA A 46 2.50 -16.51 -19.12
C ALA A 46 1.81 -17.39 -18.07
N LEU A 47 0.63 -16.95 -17.62
CA LEU A 47 -0.10 -17.56 -16.52
C LEU A 47 -0.78 -18.87 -16.94
N GLY A 48 -0.96 -19.79 -15.99
CA GLY A 48 -1.73 -21.00 -16.19
C GLY A 48 -3.25 -20.74 -16.18
N LYS A 49 -4.05 -21.70 -16.68
CA LYS A 49 -5.52 -21.60 -16.75
C LYS A 49 -6.23 -21.42 -15.40
N ARG A 50 -5.56 -21.71 -14.28
CA ARG A 50 -6.09 -21.58 -12.92
C ARG A 50 -5.36 -20.52 -12.08
N VAL A 51 -4.48 -19.74 -12.71
CA VAL A 51 -3.65 -18.74 -12.02
C VAL A 51 -4.12 -17.36 -12.41
N THR A 52 -4.48 -16.55 -11.42
CA THR A 52 -4.76 -15.12 -11.59
C THR A 52 -3.64 -14.30 -10.97
N GLY A 53 -3.60 -13.02 -11.30
CA GLY A 53 -2.69 -12.05 -10.68
C GLY A 53 -3.46 -10.87 -10.09
N MET A 54 -2.98 -10.38 -8.95
CA MET A 54 -3.42 -9.12 -8.35
C MET A 54 -2.19 -8.27 -8.08
N ALA A 55 -2.18 -7.02 -8.53
CA ALA A 55 -1.13 -6.07 -8.25
C ALA A 55 -1.57 -5.04 -7.21
N ASN A 56 -0.59 -4.46 -6.52
CA ASN A 56 -0.79 -3.30 -5.67
C ASN A 56 0.52 -2.52 -5.57
N PRO A 57 0.48 -1.20 -5.34
CA PRO A 57 1.67 -0.43 -5.07
C PRO A 57 2.51 -1.05 -3.94
N LYS A 58 3.83 -0.89 -4.02
CA LYS A 58 4.69 -1.18 -2.88
C LYS A 58 4.43 -0.14 -1.80
N SER A 59 4.52 -0.56 -0.53
CA SER A 59 4.30 0.34 0.61
C SER A 59 5.28 1.53 0.64
N SER A 60 6.47 1.41 0.05
CA SER A 60 7.36 2.59 -0.14
C SER A 60 6.83 3.59 -1.16
N SER A 61 6.16 3.13 -2.22
CA SER A 61 5.53 3.98 -3.23
C SER A 61 4.30 4.67 -2.66
N GLY A 62 3.50 3.94 -1.89
CA GLY A 62 2.34 4.49 -1.18
C GLY A 62 2.73 5.61 -0.22
N ARG A 63 3.79 5.43 0.57
CA ARG A 63 4.32 6.48 1.46
C ARG A 63 4.94 7.69 0.75
N LEU A 64 5.22 7.60 -0.55
CA LEU A 64 5.58 8.76 -1.38
C LEU A 64 4.38 9.35 -2.13
N ASP A 65 3.20 8.79 -1.89
CA ASP A 65 1.96 9.13 -2.58
C ASP A 65 2.10 9.07 -4.10
N VAL A 66 2.75 7.99 -4.56
CA VAL A 66 2.88 7.67 -5.97
C VAL A 66 1.81 6.68 -6.32
N PHE A 67 0.80 7.14 -7.06
CA PHE A 67 -0.26 6.27 -7.56
C PHE A 67 0.29 5.40 -8.66
N THR A 68 0.13 4.07 -8.50
CA THR A 68 0.52 3.10 -9.51
C THR A 68 -0.60 2.10 -9.77
N ARG A 69 -0.82 1.75 -11.04
CA ARG A 69 -1.72 0.68 -11.46
C ARG A 69 -1.04 -0.22 -12.47
N LEU A 70 -1.22 -1.53 -12.34
CA LEU A 70 -0.83 -2.48 -13.38
C LEU A 70 -1.89 -2.45 -14.49
N ILE A 71 -1.42 -2.37 -15.73
CA ILE A 71 -2.21 -2.52 -16.95
C ILE A 71 -1.66 -3.70 -17.74
N ALA A 72 -2.57 -4.46 -18.34
CA ALA A 72 -2.26 -5.59 -19.19
C ALA A 72 -3.14 -5.57 -20.44
N ASP A 73 -2.71 -6.23 -21.51
CA ASP A 73 -3.48 -6.31 -22.76
C ASP A 73 -4.85 -6.97 -22.54
N GLY A 74 -5.91 -6.40 -23.13
CA GLY A 74 -7.26 -6.92 -22.94
C GLY A 74 -7.83 -6.69 -21.52
N ALA A 75 -7.16 -5.88 -20.67
CA ALA A 75 -7.63 -5.61 -19.32
C ALA A 75 -8.87 -4.70 -19.31
N ILE A 76 -9.86 -5.08 -18.51
CA ILE A 76 -11.08 -4.32 -18.22
C ILE A 76 -11.10 -3.79 -16.78
N GLU A 77 -10.13 -4.18 -15.97
CA GLU A 77 -9.90 -3.72 -14.60
C GLU A 77 -8.39 -3.51 -14.43
N PHE A 78 -8.01 -2.45 -13.71
CA PHE A 78 -6.63 -2.26 -13.29
C PHE A 78 -6.22 -3.33 -12.28
N ASP A 79 -4.92 -3.55 -12.15
CA ASP A 79 -4.31 -4.41 -11.12
C ASP A 79 -4.69 -5.89 -11.16
N ARG A 80 -5.57 -6.32 -12.06
CA ARG A 80 -5.97 -7.72 -12.21
C ARG A 80 -5.43 -8.34 -13.48
N LEU A 81 -4.88 -9.54 -13.33
CA LEU A 81 -4.55 -10.42 -14.43
C LEU A 81 -5.53 -11.58 -14.48
N ARG A 82 -6.18 -11.74 -15.63
CA ARG A 82 -7.11 -12.85 -15.90
C ARG A 82 -6.37 -14.19 -15.96
N PRO A 83 -7.05 -15.32 -15.71
CA PRO A 83 -6.48 -16.64 -15.95
C PRO A 83 -5.96 -16.81 -17.37
N ALA A 84 -4.89 -17.57 -17.53
CA ALA A 84 -4.23 -17.80 -18.82
C ALA A 84 -3.72 -16.54 -19.54
N TYR A 85 -3.63 -15.39 -18.85
CA TYR A 85 -3.03 -14.20 -19.43
C TYR A 85 -1.58 -14.46 -19.84
N LYS A 86 -1.25 -14.09 -21.07
CA LYS A 86 0.11 -14.16 -21.61
C LYS A 86 0.40 -12.86 -22.34
N GLY A 87 1.40 -12.12 -21.88
CA GLY A 87 1.72 -10.85 -22.50
C GLY A 87 2.60 -9.93 -21.65
N PRO A 88 2.92 -8.75 -22.20
CA PRO A 88 3.65 -7.70 -21.51
C PRO A 88 2.84 -7.10 -20.36
N LEU A 89 3.54 -6.46 -19.43
CA LEU A 89 2.92 -5.71 -18.35
C LEU A 89 3.31 -4.24 -18.45
N TYR A 90 2.43 -3.35 -18.02
CA TYR A 90 2.66 -1.92 -17.99
C TYR A 90 2.27 -1.37 -16.62
N ALA A 91 2.96 -0.32 -16.17
CA ALA A 91 2.55 0.44 -15.01
C ALA A 91 2.07 1.82 -15.44
N GLU A 92 0.85 2.18 -15.05
CA GLU A 92 0.48 3.59 -14.93
C GLU A 92 1.13 4.13 -13.67
N ILE A 93 1.86 5.25 -13.77
CA ILE A 93 2.53 5.91 -12.67
C ILE A 93 2.10 7.38 -12.65
N SER A 94 1.74 7.85 -11.47
CA SER A 94 1.07 9.12 -11.31
C SER A 94 1.42 9.72 -9.94
N PRO A 95 2.53 10.48 -9.83
CA PRO A 95 2.94 11.08 -8.57
C PRO A 95 1.91 12.13 -8.11
N ARG A 96 1.54 12.12 -6.81
CA ARG A 96 0.47 12.98 -6.27
C ARG A 96 0.97 13.96 -5.21
N ALA A 97 1.76 13.54 -4.22
CA ALA A 97 2.32 14.47 -3.22
C ALA A 97 3.63 15.11 -3.69
N PHE A 98 4.53 14.30 -4.25
CA PHE A 98 5.88 14.68 -4.64
C PHE A 98 6.15 14.31 -6.11
N SER A 99 6.89 15.15 -6.83
CA SER A 99 7.53 14.76 -8.08
C SER A 99 8.69 13.80 -7.76
N ILE A 100 8.89 12.78 -8.60
CA ILE A 100 9.84 11.69 -8.33
C ILE A 100 10.83 11.50 -9.47
N VAL A 101 12.02 10.99 -9.16
CA VAL A 101 12.96 10.48 -10.17
C VAL A 101 12.89 8.97 -10.19
N VAL A 102 12.65 8.40 -11.37
CA VAL A 102 12.63 6.94 -11.61
C VAL A 102 13.56 6.59 -12.76
N ARG A 103 13.99 5.33 -12.81
CA ARG A 103 14.87 4.80 -13.87
C ARG A 103 14.53 3.36 -14.18
N GLN A 104 15.11 2.82 -15.24
CA GLN A 104 15.02 1.39 -15.52
C GLN A 104 15.45 0.55 -14.31
N GLY A 105 14.64 -0.43 -13.93
CA GLY A 105 14.86 -1.27 -12.74
C GLY A 105 14.24 -0.73 -11.45
N THR A 106 13.78 0.52 -11.41
CA THR A 106 13.02 1.07 -10.28
C THR A 106 11.74 0.24 -10.05
N SER A 107 11.56 -0.27 -8.83
CA SER A 107 10.38 -1.07 -8.47
C SER A 107 9.36 -0.24 -7.68
N LEU A 108 8.19 0.03 -8.27
CA LEU A 108 7.10 0.77 -7.60
C LEU A 108 5.84 -0.07 -7.33
N ASN A 109 5.59 -1.09 -8.15
CA ASN A 109 4.43 -1.97 -8.08
C ASN A 109 4.87 -3.41 -7.74
N GLN A 110 3.93 -4.26 -7.34
CA GLN A 110 4.18 -5.67 -7.01
C GLN A 110 2.98 -6.52 -7.40
N LEU A 111 3.23 -7.77 -7.82
CA LEU A 111 2.23 -8.71 -8.31
C LEU A 111 2.19 -9.96 -7.41
N ARG A 112 1.00 -10.29 -6.90
CA ARG A 112 0.70 -11.54 -6.19
C ARG A 112 -0.06 -12.48 -7.11
N LEU A 113 0.46 -13.69 -7.29
CA LEU A 113 -0.21 -14.74 -8.07
C LEU A 113 -1.04 -15.63 -7.16
N ARG A 114 -2.24 -16.00 -7.61
CA ARG A 114 -3.20 -16.82 -6.84
C ARG A 114 -3.68 -17.97 -7.71
N ARG A 115 -3.85 -19.15 -7.10
CA ARG A 115 -4.40 -20.33 -7.77
C ARG A 115 -5.80 -20.63 -7.25
N GLY A 116 -6.79 -20.63 -8.13
CA GLY A 116 -8.18 -20.84 -7.77
C GLY A 116 -8.81 -19.62 -7.08
N ASN A 117 -9.83 -19.85 -6.26
CA ASN A 117 -10.55 -18.81 -5.52
C ASN A 117 -10.66 -19.24 -4.05
N PRO A 118 -9.59 -19.11 -3.25
CA PRO A 118 -9.62 -19.50 -1.85
C PRO A 118 -10.67 -18.67 -1.11
N SER A 119 -11.64 -19.33 -0.49
CA SER A 119 -12.68 -18.65 0.28
C SER A 119 -12.12 -18.22 1.63
N THR A 120 -12.26 -16.94 1.96
CA THR A 120 -12.03 -16.41 3.31
C THR A 120 -13.39 -16.26 4.00
N SER A 121 -13.57 -16.93 5.13
CA SER A 121 -14.79 -16.78 5.94
C SER A 121 -14.44 -16.24 7.32
N ASP A 122 -15.38 -15.52 7.92
CA ASP A 122 -15.18 -14.96 9.28
C ASP A 122 -14.97 -16.07 10.31
N THR A 123 -15.61 -17.23 10.12
CA THR A 123 -15.38 -18.41 10.95
C THR A 123 -13.95 -18.92 10.84
N ALA A 124 -13.37 -18.96 9.63
CA ALA A 124 -11.97 -19.36 9.46
C ALA A 124 -11.01 -18.33 10.08
N MET A 125 -11.30 -17.04 9.95
CA MET A 125 -10.49 -15.98 10.56
C MET A 125 -10.56 -15.99 12.09
N ARG A 126 -11.72 -16.23 12.69
CA ARG A 126 -11.85 -16.39 14.15
C ARG A 126 -11.04 -17.57 14.67
N ARG A 127 -11.12 -18.73 14.00
CA ARG A 127 -10.29 -19.89 14.34
C ARG A 127 -8.80 -19.59 14.22
N LEU A 128 -8.39 -18.92 13.14
CA LEU A 128 -6.99 -18.51 12.96
C LEU A 128 -6.54 -17.56 14.07
N HIS A 129 -7.41 -16.64 14.51
CA HIS A 129 -7.13 -15.72 15.62
C HIS A 129 -7.02 -16.42 16.98
N GLU A 130 -7.85 -17.44 17.23
CA GLU A 130 -7.76 -18.30 18.43
C GLU A 130 -6.44 -19.08 18.49
N GLU A 131 -5.95 -19.58 17.34
CA GLU A 131 -4.68 -20.31 17.24
C GLU A 131 -3.46 -19.36 17.33
N ILE A 132 -3.51 -18.24 16.60
CA ILE A 132 -2.46 -17.23 16.55
C ILE A 132 -3.12 -15.84 16.62
N PRO A 133 -2.92 -15.08 17.71
CA PRO A 133 -3.50 -13.75 17.84
C PRO A 133 -3.11 -12.82 16.68
N LEU A 134 -4.05 -12.60 15.76
CA LEU A 134 -3.87 -11.79 14.55
C LEU A 134 -3.92 -10.28 14.81
N VAL A 135 -4.50 -9.87 15.93
CA VAL A 135 -4.65 -8.47 16.36
C VAL A 135 -4.58 -8.41 17.90
N ASP A 136 -4.03 -7.34 18.45
CA ASP A 136 -3.93 -7.11 19.89
C ASP A 136 -5.22 -6.48 20.47
N ALA A 137 -6.32 -7.23 20.41
CA ALA A 137 -7.59 -6.85 21.04
C ALA A 137 -7.85 -7.69 22.31
N PRO A 138 -8.57 -7.16 23.32
CA PRO A 138 -9.11 -7.97 24.41
C PRO A 138 -9.98 -9.12 23.85
N PRO A 139 -9.94 -10.32 24.45
CA PRO A 139 -10.78 -11.44 23.99
C PRO A 139 -12.27 -11.08 23.99
N GLY A 140 -12.93 -11.20 22.84
CA GLY A 140 -14.34 -10.89 22.63
C GLY A 140 -14.60 -9.51 22.00
N ASP A 141 -13.59 -8.63 21.98
CA ASP A 141 -13.69 -7.30 21.38
C ASP A 141 -13.16 -7.28 19.93
N GLU A 142 -12.66 -8.41 19.41
CA GLU A 142 -12.13 -8.48 18.05
C GLU A 142 -13.23 -8.27 16.98
N ASN A 143 -13.08 -7.19 16.21
CA ASN A 143 -14.00 -6.86 15.11
C ASN A 143 -13.67 -7.66 13.84
N ILE A 144 -14.05 -8.94 13.83
CA ILE A 144 -13.90 -9.85 12.68
C ILE A 144 -15.22 -9.96 11.92
N ALA A 145 -15.32 -9.23 10.82
CA ALA A 145 -16.44 -9.23 9.88
C ALA A 145 -15.96 -8.89 8.47
N HIS A 146 -15.88 -9.87 7.58
CA HIS A 146 -15.22 -9.75 6.26
C HIS A 146 -13.77 -9.27 6.33
N GLY A 147 -13.06 -9.63 7.40
CA GLY A 147 -11.69 -9.21 7.70
C GLY A 147 -11.57 -8.63 9.11
N ILE A 148 -10.34 -8.52 9.60
CA ILE A 148 -10.03 -7.88 10.88
C ILE A 148 -10.08 -6.36 10.69
N ALA A 149 -10.97 -5.68 11.42
CA ALA A 149 -11.01 -4.23 11.37
C ALA A 149 -9.72 -3.62 11.92
N VAL A 150 -9.27 -2.55 11.27
CA VAL A 150 -8.14 -1.75 11.71
C VAL A 150 -8.64 -0.32 11.90
N THR A 151 -8.32 0.26 13.05
CA THR A 151 -8.72 1.61 13.43
C THR A 151 -7.50 2.53 13.46
N VAL A 152 -7.73 3.83 13.31
CA VAL A 152 -6.65 4.83 13.33
C VAL A 152 -6.31 5.24 14.77
N ASP A 153 -5.01 5.45 15.06
CA ASP A 153 -4.53 6.04 16.31
C ASP A 153 -4.30 7.54 16.13
N LEU A 154 -5.11 8.36 16.82
CA LEU A 154 -4.97 9.82 16.87
C LEU A 154 -4.70 10.33 18.30
N GLU A 155 -4.45 9.43 19.25
CA GLU A 155 -4.00 9.78 20.61
C GLU A 155 -2.48 9.95 20.67
N GLY A 156 -1.76 9.23 19.82
CA GLY A 156 -0.30 9.28 19.75
C GLY A 156 0.36 8.58 20.93
N ALA A 157 1.67 8.34 20.82
CA ALA A 157 2.44 7.68 21.88
C ALA A 157 3.64 8.54 22.31
N GLY A 158 4.01 8.44 23.59
CA GLY A 158 5.19 9.09 24.16
C GLY A 158 5.02 10.58 24.44
N ALA A 159 6.12 11.25 24.80
CA ALA A 159 6.12 12.64 25.25
C ALA A 159 5.72 13.65 24.15
N ASP A 160 6.00 13.33 22.88
CA ASP A 160 5.68 14.19 21.74
C ASP A 160 4.27 13.94 21.19
N ALA A 161 3.62 12.83 21.56
CA ALA A 161 2.29 12.45 21.07
C ALA A 161 2.18 12.51 19.53
N LEU A 162 3.20 12.05 18.81
CA LEU A 162 3.21 12.01 17.34
C LEU A 162 2.14 11.04 16.83
N ILE A 163 1.24 11.53 15.97
CA ILE A 163 0.13 10.75 15.38
C ILE A 163 0.34 10.47 13.89
N GLY A 164 1.23 11.22 13.22
CA GLY A 164 1.40 11.08 11.79
C GLY A 164 2.29 12.13 11.15
N TYR A 165 2.24 12.14 9.82
CA TYR A 165 2.92 13.13 8.99
C TYR A 165 1.97 13.62 7.89
N LYS A 166 1.98 14.92 7.62
CA LYS A 166 1.34 15.52 6.45
C LYS A 166 2.40 15.87 5.42
N ALA A 167 2.21 15.48 4.17
CA ALA A 167 3.13 15.86 3.10
C ALA A 167 3.14 17.38 2.91
N ARG A 168 4.32 17.98 2.76
CA ARG A 168 4.43 19.39 2.39
C ARG A 168 4.01 19.58 0.93
N PRO A 169 3.26 20.65 0.60
CA PRO A 169 2.73 20.85 -0.75
C PRO A 169 3.80 21.14 -1.81
N HIS A 170 4.90 21.80 -1.39
CA HIS A 170 6.02 22.23 -2.22
C HIS A 170 7.33 21.69 -1.64
N ALA A 171 7.68 20.46 -2.00
CA ALA A 171 8.94 19.83 -1.65
C ALA A 171 9.79 19.54 -2.90
N SER A 172 11.07 19.28 -2.69
CA SER A 172 12.01 18.94 -3.77
C SER A 172 11.70 17.56 -4.40
N LEU A 173 12.40 17.23 -5.48
CA LEU A 173 12.29 15.92 -6.13
C LEU A 173 12.80 14.79 -5.23
N ILE A 174 12.08 13.65 -5.24
CA ILE A 174 12.52 12.43 -4.54
C ILE A 174 12.99 11.40 -5.55
N ASP A 175 14.26 11.06 -5.51
CA ASP A 175 14.81 9.89 -6.17
C ASP A 175 14.42 8.63 -5.38
N VAL A 176 13.56 7.81 -5.97
CA VAL A 176 12.93 6.68 -5.28
C VAL A 176 13.91 5.56 -4.94
N ASP A 177 15.11 5.55 -5.53
CA ASP A 177 16.12 4.52 -5.27
C ASP A 177 17.13 4.93 -4.19
N LYS A 178 17.20 6.23 -3.83
CA LYS A 178 18.07 6.68 -2.74
C LYS A 178 17.48 6.33 -1.38
N VAL A 179 18.14 5.45 -0.64
CA VAL A 179 17.72 5.01 0.70
C VAL A 179 18.33 5.92 1.78
N ALA A 180 17.53 6.28 2.80
CA ALA A 180 17.95 7.07 3.95
C ALA A 180 18.73 8.36 3.60
N HIS A 181 18.33 9.04 2.52
CA HIS A 181 19.03 10.19 1.97
C HIS A 181 18.43 11.53 2.39
N TYR A 182 17.10 11.63 2.35
CA TYR A 182 16.38 12.88 2.55
C TYR A 182 16.08 13.13 4.02
N ASP A 183 16.13 14.40 4.44
CA ASP A 183 15.65 14.81 5.76
C ASP A 183 14.11 14.83 5.76
N PRO A 184 13.43 14.06 6.63
CA PRO A 184 11.98 14.13 6.79
C PRO A 184 11.42 15.55 6.88
N ALA A 185 12.10 16.46 7.58
CA ALA A 185 11.57 17.79 7.87
C ALA A 185 11.36 18.67 6.61
N GLU A 186 12.10 18.38 5.54
CA GLU A 186 12.01 19.08 4.25
C GLU A 186 10.77 18.66 3.43
N PHE A 187 10.20 17.49 3.72
CA PHE A 187 9.12 16.88 2.92
C PHE A 187 7.84 16.65 3.71
N TRP A 188 7.94 16.57 5.03
CA TRP A 188 6.84 16.22 5.92
C TRP A 188 6.70 17.25 7.05
N GLU A 189 5.46 17.52 7.39
CA GLU A 189 5.06 18.21 8.61
C GLU A 189 4.63 17.16 9.64
N PRO A 190 5.31 17.02 10.79
CA PRO A 190 4.89 16.10 11.84
C PRO A 190 3.55 16.56 12.44
N LEU A 191 2.64 15.61 12.64
CA LEU A 191 1.33 15.83 13.24
C LEU A 191 1.36 15.27 14.66
N HIS A 192 0.95 16.09 15.62
CA HIS A 192 0.88 15.71 17.04
C HIS A 192 -0.58 15.68 17.48
N ALA A 193 -0.87 14.85 18.48
CA ALA A 193 -2.21 14.68 19.01
C ALA A 193 -2.79 16.02 19.47
N GLY A 194 -3.95 16.35 18.92
CA GLY A 194 -4.71 17.54 19.31
C GLY A 194 -5.50 17.30 20.59
N ARG A 195 -6.28 18.31 20.98
CA ARG A 195 -7.33 18.12 22.00
C ARG A 195 -8.45 17.29 21.35
N HIS A 196 -8.97 16.29 22.06
CA HIS A 196 -10.12 15.45 21.67
C HIS A 196 -9.87 14.31 20.68
N GLY A 197 -8.62 13.99 20.29
CA GLY A 197 -8.35 12.80 19.46
C GLY A 197 -8.95 12.90 18.05
N VAL A 198 -8.90 14.09 17.45
CA VAL A 198 -9.51 14.38 16.14
C VAL A 198 -8.46 14.95 15.17
N LEU A 199 -8.53 14.55 13.91
CA LEU A 199 -7.75 15.10 12.80
C LEU A 199 -8.67 15.47 11.63
N ILE A 200 -8.56 16.71 11.12
CA ILE A 200 -9.26 17.13 9.91
C ILE A 200 -8.40 16.81 8.69
N LEU A 201 -8.92 15.97 7.79
CA LEU A 201 -8.30 15.61 6.52
C LEU A 201 -8.73 16.60 5.44
N ASN A 202 -7.86 17.53 5.07
CA ASN A 202 -8.16 18.48 3.99
C ASN A 202 -8.03 17.83 2.60
N PRO A 203 -8.94 18.15 1.65
CA PRO A 203 -8.85 17.68 0.27
C PRO A 203 -7.50 18.05 -0.37
N GLY A 204 -6.91 17.09 -1.09
CA GLY A 204 -5.63 17.29 -1.77
C GLY A 204 -4.39 17.05 -0.90
N ASP A 205 -4.50 17.15 0.43
CA ASP A 205 -3.40 16.78 1.35
C ASP A 205 -3.20 15.26 1.38
N PHE A 206 -1.99 14.86 1.75
CA PHE A 206 -1.61 13.46 1.94
C PHE A 206 -1.07 13.23 3.35
N TYR A 207 -1.59 12.19 4.01
CA TYR A 207 -1.28 11.88 5.40
C TYR A 207 -0.70 10.47 5.51
N ILE A 208 0.32 10.31 6.34
CA ILE A 208 0.80 9.01 6.83
C ILE A 208 0.40 8.93 8.30
N LEU A 209 -0.51 8.01 8.60
CA LEU A 209 -0.99 7.71 9.95
C LEU A 209 -0.62 6.27 10.31
N ALA A 210 -1.01 5.82 11.50
CA ALA A 210 -0.81 4.46 11.96
C ALA A 210 -2.11 3.88 12.51
N SER A 211 -2.21 2.56 12.47
CA SER A 211 -3.28 1.86 13.16
C SER A 211 -3.09 1.89 14.67
N LYS A 212 -4.21 1.81 15.39
CA LYS A 212 -4.21 1.62 16.85
C LYS A 212 -3.75 0.21 17.20
N GLU A 213 -4.23 -0.76 16.44
CA GLU A 213 -3.92 -2.17 16.63
C GLU A 213 -2.57 -2.56 16.04
N SER A 214 -1.89 -3.47 16.71
CA SER A 214 -0.76 -4.25 16.21
C SER A 214 -1.29 -5.52 15.53
N VAL A 215 -0.91 -5.71 14.27
CA VAL A 215 -1.38 -6.85 13.47
C VAL A 215 -0.28 -7.88 13.27
N THR A 216 -0.69 -9.14 13.11
CA THR A 216 0.21 -10.29 12.92
C THR A 216 -0.25 -11.13 11.74
N VAL A 217 0.67 -11.42 10.82
CA VAL A 217 0.46 -12.32 9.68
C VAL A 217 1.24 -13.62 9.89
N PRO A 218 0.56 -14.76 10.07
CA PRO A 218 1.21 -16.06 10.20
C PRO A 218 2.09 -16.41 8.98
N PRO A 219 3.16 -17.21 9.13
CA PRO A 219 4.06 -17.57 8.02
C PRO A 219 3.40 -18.35 6.86
N ASP A 220 2.27 -19.01 7.10
CA ASP A 220 1.50 -19.75 6.09
C ASP A 220 0.33 -18.95 5.50
N HIS A 221 0.22 -17.67 5.87
CA HIS A 221 -0.80 -16.75 5.38
C HIS A 221 -0.15 -15.50 4.80
N ALA A 222 -0.84 -14.88 3.85
CA ALA A 222 -0.63 -13.49 3.50
C ALA A 222 -1.86 -12.69 3.88
N ALA A 223 -1.73 -11.37 4.00
CA ALA A 223 -2.89 -10.51 4.17
C ALA A 223 -2.94 -9.41 3.10
N GLU A 224 -4.12 -8.83 2.94
CA GLU A 224 -4.38 -7.67 2.08
C GLU A 224 -5.27 -6.70 2.84
N MET A 225 -4.88 -5.44 2.87
CA MET A 225 -5.75 -4.38 3.39
C MET A 225 -6.85 -4.12 2.37
N ARG A 226 -8.11 -4.18 2.79
CA ARG A 226 -9.26 -3.71 2.04
C ARG A 226 -9.73 -2.40 2.64
N ALA A 227 -9.98 -1.40 1.80
CA ALA A 227 -10.60 -0.16 2.25
C ALA A 227 -11.98 -0.47 2.86
N TYR A 228 -12.32 0.23 3.95
CA TYR A 228 -13.66 0.21 4.50
C TYR A 228 -14.66 0.75 3.46
N ASP A 229 -15.86 0.18 3.43
CA ASP A 229 -16.85 0.29 2.35
C ASP A 229 -16.99 1.73 1.77
N ILE A 230 -17.02 1.79 0.43
CA ILE A 230 -17.03 3.00 -0.40
C ILE A 230 -18.30 3.84 -0.16
N LEU A 231 -19.32 3.26 0.47
CA LEU A 231 -20.55 3.95 0.88
C LEU A 231 -20.31 5.10 1.88
N VAL A 232 -19.12 5.20 2.50
CA VAL A 232 -18.75 6.33 3.38
C VAL A 232 -18.20 7.54 2.59
N GLY A 233 -17.94 7.42 1.29
CA GLY A 233 -17.81 8.53 0.32
C GLY A 233 -16.66 9.56 0.49
N GLU A 234 -16.18 9.83 1.69
CA GLU A 234 -15.53 11.11 2.02
C GLU A 234 -14.01 10.99 2.21
N PHE A 235 -13.50 9.81 2.60
CA PHE A 235 -12.07 9.52 2.66
C PHE A 235 -11.74 8.08 2.27
N ARG A 236 -10.48 7.84 1.86
CA ARG A 236 -9.96 6.51 1.59
C ARG A 236 -8.59 6.35 2.23
N VAL A 237 -8.34 5.17 2.80
CA VAL A 237 -6.97 4.67 2.93
C VAL A 237 -6.49 4.37 1.52
N HIS A 238 -5.75 5.32 0.96
CA HIS A 238 -5.09 5.15 -0.32
C HIS A 238 -4.01 4.07 -0.16
N TYR A 239 -3.76 3.28 -1.22
CA TYR A 239 -2.69 2.28 -1.27
C TYR A 239 -2.82 1.05 -0.36
N ALA A 240 -4.07 0.66 -0.05
CA ALA A 240 -4.43 -0.70 0.35
C ALA A 240 -3.47 -1.77 -0.24
N GLY A 241 -2.63 -2.33 0.62
CA GLY A 241 -1.43 -3.06 0.21
C GLY A 241 -1.41 -4.51 0.64
N PHE A 242 -0.42 -5.22 0.11
CA PHE A 242 -0.08 -6.58 0.53
C PHE A 242 0.71 -6.58 1.83
N PHE A 243 0.31 -7.46 2.73
CA PHE A 243 1.07 -7.85 3.90
C PHE A 243 1.65 -9.24 3.67
N ASP A 244 2.95 -9.34 3.90
CA ASP A 244 3.70 -10.56 3.63
C ASP A 244 3.65 -11.53 4.82
N PRO A 245 3.84 -12.84 4.56
CA PRO A 245 3.85 -13.86 5.60
C PRO A 245 4.95 -13.58 6.63
N GLY A 246 4.61 -13.55 7.91
CA GLY A 246 5.52 -13.23 9.01
C GLY A 246 5.51 -11.77 9.47
N PHE A 247 4.76 -10.87 8.81
CA PHE A 247 4.60 -9.49 9.26
C PHE A 247 4.09 -9.45 10.71
N GLY A 248 4.80 -8.75 11.61
CA GLY A 248 4.42 -8.67 13.03
C GLY A 248 4.58 -9.98 13.84
N TYR A 249 4.91 -11.10 13.20
CA TYR A 249 4.99 -12.41 13.85
C TYR A 249 6.16 -12.53 14.83
N ALA A 250 5.89 -13.09 16.02
CA ALA A 250 6.82 -13.06 17.14
C ALA A 250 8.14 -13.80 16.87
N GLU A 251 8.06 -15.00 16.31
CA GLU A 251 9.24 -15.83 16.00
C GLU A 251 10.07 -15.26 14.85
N SER A 252 9.48 -14.38 14.02
CA SER A 252 10.18 -13.59 12.99
C SER A 252 10.78 -12.28 13.54
N GLY A 253 10.74 -12.10 14.87
CA GLY A 253 11.26 -10.95 15.60
C GLY A 253 10.26 -9.80 15.80
N GLY A 254 8.96 -10.04 15.61
CA GLY A 254 7.86 -9.10 15.91
C GLY A 254 7.28 -9.25 17.32
N LYS A 255 6.28 -8.43 17.67
CA LYS A 255 5.35 -8.60 18.81
C LYS A 255 4.00 -7.98 18.41
N GLY A 256 3.53 -8.29 17.20
CA GLY A 256 2.63 -7.43 16.45
C GLY A 256 3.38 -6.23 15.83
N SER A 257 2.83 -5.66 14.76
CA SER A 257 3.30 -4.39 14.18
C SER A 257 2.10 -3.57 13.75
N ARG A 258 2.13 -2.26 14.00
CA ARG A 258 1.07 -1.37 13.51
C ARG A 258 1.11 -1.30 12.00
N ALA A 259 -0.06 -1.25 11.38
CA ALA A 259 -0.20 -0.94 9.98
C ALA A 259 0.02 0.56 9.78
N VAL A 260 0.94 0.93 8.90
CA VAL A 260 1.03 2.31 8.43
C VAL A 260 -0.10 2.54 7.42
N LEU A 261 -0.77 3.68 7.55
CA LEU A 261 -1.95 4.03 6.80
C LEU A 261 -1.65 5.25 5.94
N GLU A 262 -1.81 5.13 4.63
CA GLU A 262 -1.74 6.26 3.72
C GLU A 262 -3.14 6.83 3.46
N VAL A 263 -3.41 8.06 3.86
CA VAL A 263 -4.78 8.60 3.93
C VAL A 263 -4.91 9.89 3.10
N ARG A 264 -6.01 9.97 2.34
CA ARG A 264 -6.46 11.17 1.62
C ARG A 264 -7.97 11.33 1.77
N SER A 265 -8.42 12.58 1.88
CA SER A 265 -9.83 12.92 1.63
C SER A 265 -10.02 13.32 0.17
N HIS A 266 -11.24 13.11 -0.34
CA HIS A 266 -11.56 13.32 -1.75
C HIS A 266 -11.92 14.78 -2.06
N GLU A 267 -13.18 15.15 -1.83
CA GLU A 267 -13.75 16.42 -2.31
C GLU A 267 -14.01 17.41 -1.17
N VAL A 268 -14.33 16.92 0.02
CA VAL A 268 -14.66 17.73 1.20
C VAL A 268 -13.73 17.42 2.37
N PRO A 269 -13.47 18.38 3.27
CA PRO A 269 -12.78 18.10 4.51
C PRO A 269 -13.51 17.02 5.30
N PHE A 270 -12.76 16.03 5.80
CA PHE A 270 -13.31 14.93 6.58
C PHE A 270 -12.74 14.94 8.00
N VAL A 271 -13.60 14.82 9.00
CA VAL A 271 -13.18 14.75 10.40
C VAL A 271 -12.94 13.28 10.74
N LEU A 272 -11.67 12.93 10.97
CA LEU A 272 -11.26 11.60 11.40
C LEU A 272 -11.15 11.59 12.93
N GLU A 273 -11.82 10.65 13.57
CA GLU A 273 -11.79 10.47 15.03
C GLU A 273 -10.91 9.27 15.42
N ASP A 274 -10.27 9.34 16.58
CA ASP A 274 -9.51 8.24 17.14
C ASP A 274 -10.37 6.98 17.26
N GLY A 275 -9.81 5.81 16.92
CA GLY A 275 -10.53 4.55 16.94
C GLY A 275 -11.53 4.37 15.80
N GLN A 276 -11.64 5.32 14.87
CA GLN A 276 -12.46 5.13 13.69
C GLN A 276 -11.89 4.03 12.78
N VAL A 277 -12.75 3.13 12.29
CA VAL A 277 -12.37 2.05 11.37
C VAL A 277 -11.97 2.65 10.02
N VAL A 278 -10.78 2.30 9.55
CA VAL A 278 -10.21 2.80 8.29
C VAL A 278 -10.04 1.72 7.23
N GLY A 279 -10.02 0.45 7.64
CA GLY A 279 -9.87 -0.68 6.73
C GLY A 279 -10.10 -2.02 7.41
N ARG A 280 -10.04 -3.07 6.60
CA ARG A 280 -10.10 -4.46 7.06
C ARG A 280 -8.98 -5.28 6.46
N LEU A 281 -8.22 -5.99 7.29
CA LEU A 281 -7.23 -6.95 6.83
C LEU A 281 -7.89 -8.31 6.55
N VAL A 282 -7.75 -8.77 5.31
CA VAL A 282 -8.21 -10.08 4.87
C VAL A 282 -7.02 -11.01 4.75
N TYR A 283 -7.13 -12.20 5.36
CA TYR A 283 -6.06 -13.20 5.39
C TYR A 283 -6.34 -14.31 4.38
N GLU A 284 -5.33 -14.65 3.59
CA GLU A 284 -5.39 -15.72 2.61
C GLU A 284 -4.29 -16.75 2.88
N ARG A 285 -4.66 -18.02 2.90
CA ARG A 285 -3.71 -19.11 3.08
C ARG A 285 -2.84 -19.28 1.84
N LEU A 286 -1.54 -19.44 2.05
CA LEU A 286 -0.57 -19.69 1.00
C LEU A 286 -0.65 -21.13 0.50
N THR A 287 -0.06 -21.38 -0.67
CA THR A 287 0.14 -22.75 -1.18
C THR A 287 1.19 -23.52 -0.38
N GLU A 288 2.16 -22.79 0.18
CA GLU A 288 3.24 -23.29 1.02
C GLU A 288 3.82 -22.12 1.84
N VAL A 289 4.53 -22.44 2.93
CA VAL A 289 5.29 -21.45 3.68
C VAL A 289 6.50 -21.02 2.83
N PRO A 290 6.75 -19.71 2.65
CA PRO A 290 7.85 -19.25 1.81
C PRO A 290 9.21 -19.57 2.44
N ASP A 291 10.22 -19.85 1.60
CA ASP A 291 11.62 -20.04 2.04
C ASP A 291 12.15 -18.84 2.83
N LYS A 292 11.61 -17.65 2.54
CA LYS A 292 11.94 -16.37 3.18
C LYS A 292 10.68 -15.76 3.76
N VAL A 293 10.58 -15.81 5.08
CA VAL A 293 9.50 -15.19 5.86
C VAL A 293 9.85 -13.72 6.14
N TYR A 294 8.85 -12.84 6.06
CA TYR A 294 9.03 -11.43 6.36
C TYR A 294 9.50 -11.23 7.80
N GLY A 295 10.59 -10.49 7.98
CA GLY A 295 11.18 -10.28 9.29
C GLY A 295 12.60 -9.74 9.24
N THR A 296 13.22 -9.66 10.40
CA THR A 296 14.56 -9.08 10.56
C THR A 296 15.66 -9.85 9.80
N SER A 297 15.50 -11.16 9.64
CA SER A 297 16.45 -12.05 8.95
C SER A 297 16.66 -11.72 7.46
N ILE A 298 15.73 -11.00 6.83
CA ILE A 298 15.82 -10.61 5.41
C ILE A 298 15.95 -9.10 5.19
N GLY A 299 16.20 -8.33 6.25
CA GLY A 299 16.35 -6.87 6.15
C GLY A 299 15.04 -6.12 5.92
N SER A 300 13.89 -6.69 6.33
CA SER A 300 12.57 -6.08 6.16
C SER A 300 12.49 -4.68 6.76
N SER A 301 12.07 -3.70 5.95
CA SER A 301 12.14 -2.29 6.32
C SER A 301 11.09 -1.83 7.34
N TYR A 302 10.05 -2.63 7.65
CA TYR A 302 8.87 -2.19 8.42
C TYR A 302 8.48 -3.10 9.60
N GLN A 303 9.29 -4.09 9.95
CA GLN A 303 9.05 -4.92 11.13
C GLN A 303 9.25 -4.07 12.42
N ARG A 304 8.30 -4.12 13.36
CA ARG A 304 8.29 -3.38 14.64
C ARG A 304 8.19 -1.86 14.54
N GLN A 305 7.59 -1.33 13.47
CA GLN A 305 7.42 0.12 13.34
C GLN A 305 6.01 0.53 13.71
N ALA A 306 5.90 1.51 14.62
CA ALA A 306 4.62 2.10 14.99
C ALA A 306 4.15 3.10 13.91
N LEU A 307 5.04 3.96 13.44
CA LEU A 307 4.82 4.95 12.39
C LEU A 307 6.11 5.10 11.60
N ALA A 308 6.04 5.07 10.26
CA ALA A 308 7.24 5.15 9.43
C ALA A 308 6.98 5.81 8.08
N LEU A 309 7.92 6.66 7.68
CA LEU A 309 8.00 7.23 6.33
C LEU A 309 8.63 6.22 5.35
N ALA A 310 8.63 6.58 4.06
CA ALA A 310 9.22 5.76 3.00
C ALA A 310 10.74 5.56 3.21
N LYS A 311 11.30 4.50 2.61
CA LYS A 311 12.73 4.11 2.74
C LYS A 311 13.74 5.21 2.40
N GLN A 312 13.32 6.24 1.65
CA GLN A 312 14.17 7.32 1.16
C GLN A 312 14.52 8.33 2.24
N PHE A 313 13.74 8.39 3.32
CA PHE A 313 13.96 9.34 4.41
C PHE A 313 14.90 8.77 5.47
N LYS A 314 15.74 9.65 6.02
CA LYS A 314 16.55 9.34 7.20
C LYS A 314 15.61 8.99 8.36
N ARG A 315 15.95 7.95 9.11
CA ARG A 315 15.24 7.64 10.35
C ARG A 315 15.66 8.63 11.44
N PRO A 316 14.75 9.11 12.29
CA PRO A 316 15.13 9.79 13.52
C PRO A 316 16.11 8.89 14.29
N VAL A 317 17.23 9.47 14.73
CA VAL A 317 18.22 8.79 15.58
C VAL A 317 17.72 8.74 17.01
#